data_AF-A0A1J4XS93-F1
#
_entry.id   AF-A0A1J4XS93-F1
#
_cell.length_a   1.000
_cell.length_b   1.000
_cell.length_c   1.000
_cell.angle_alpha   90.00
_cell.angle_beta   90.00
_cell.angle_gamma   90.00
#
_symmetry.space_group_name_H-M   'P 1'
#
loop_
_entity.id
_entity.type
_entity.pdbx_description
1 polymer ?
#
loop_
_entity_poly.entity_id
_entity_poly.type
_entity_poly.pdbx_seq_one_letter_code
_entity_poly.pdbx_strand_id
1 'polypeptide(L)'
;MSKRLDVNKIIEDLKKENYTLLFKPEDYVSNKSKLHVMCPEGHDWLLKYNGWNLGYRCPICSRARIANEQKIDIDSILAVEGYKRLSEYKNRTTSFRVLCNNNHEFSTTYNE
;
A
#
# COMPACT_ATOMS: atom_id res chain seq x y z
N MET A 1 16.01 17.84 -26.06
CA MET A 1 16.62 16.51 -26.27
C MET A 1 15.93 15.51 -25.36
N SER A 2 15.02 14.70 -25.88
CA SER A 2 14.39 13.63 -25.10
C SER A 2 15.42 12.51 -24.91
N LYS A 3 16.06 12.45 -23.74
CA LYS A 3 16.93 11.32 -23.37
C LYS A 3 16.07 10.04 -23.44
N ARG A 4 16.32 9.22 -24.47
CA ARG A 4 15.83 7.84 -24.50
C ARG A 4 16.40 7.18 -23.25
N LEU A 5 15.53 6.58 -22.45
CA LEU A 5 15.98 5.77 -21.32
C LEU A 5 16.47 4.43 -21.86
N ASP A 6 17.71 4.09 -21.52
CA ASP A 6 18.29 2.79 -21.82
C ASP A 6 17.57 1.68 -21.05
N VAL A 7 16.95 0.76 -21.78
CA VAL A 7 16.29 -0.42 -21.20
C VAL A 7 17.25 -1.25 -20.35
N ASN A 8 18.54 -1.29 -20.71
CA ASN A 8 19.58 -1.97 -19.94
C ASN A 8 19.71 -1.42 -18.52
N LYS A 9 19.67 -0.08 -18.38
CA LYS A 9 19.73 0.56 -17.06
C LYS A 9 18.53 0.18 -16.19
N ILE A 10 17.34 0.10 -16.81
CA ILE A 10 16.12 -0.31 -16.13
C ILE A 10 16.25 -1.73 -15.58
N ILE A 11 16.79 -2.64 -16.40
CA ILE A 11 17.05 -4.03 -16.02
C ILE A 11 18.03 -4.11 -14.84
N GLU A 12 19.11 -3.34 -14.88
CA GLU A 12 20.08 -3.29 -13.78
C GLU A 12 19.45 -2.79 -12.47
N ASP A 13 18.68 -1.69 -12.53
CA ASP A 13 18.03 -1.13 -11.35
C ASP A 13 16.96 -2.08 -10.77
N LEU A 14 16.21 -2.79 -11.62
CA LEU A 14 15.27 -3.82 -11.17
C LEU A 14 15.99 -5.01 -10.52
N LYS A 15 17.10 -5.46 -11.10
CA LYS A 15 17.93 -6.55 -10.54
C LYS A 15 18.51 -6.20 -9.18
N LYS A 16 18.97 -4.95 -8.97
CA LYS A 16 19.49 -4.49 -7.67
C LYS A 16 18.47 -4.67 -6.54
N GLU A 17 17.19 -4.57 -6.86
CA GLU A 17 16.08 -4.67 -5.90
C GLU A 17 15.40 -6.05 -5.93
N ASN A 18 16.02 -7.03 -6.60
CA ASN A 18 15.52 -8.41 -6.74
C ASN A 18 14.14 -8.51 -7.44
N TYR A 19 13.88 -7.61 -8.40
CA TYR A 19 12.67 -7.70 -9.23
C TYR A 19 12.93 -8.58 -10.45
N THR A 20 11.95 -9.43 -10.75
CA THR A 20 11.92 -10.30 -11.93
C THR A 20 11.25 -9.58 -13.09
N LEU A 21 11.88 -9.64 -14.27
CA LEU A 21 11.36 -9.04 -15.50
C LEU A 21 10.41 -10.04 -16.17
N LEU A 22 9.15 -9.66 -16.37
CA LEU A 22 8.16 -10.47 -17.10
C LEU A 22 7.91 -9.96 -18.52
N PHE A 23 8.51 -8.83 -18.89
CA PHE A 23 8.45 -8.26 -20.22
C PHE A 23 9.74 -8.53 -20.99
N LYS A 24 9.65 -8.55 -22.32
CA LYS A 24 10.84 -8.62 -23.17
C LYS A 24 11.38 -7.21 -23.42
N PRO A 25 12.69 -6.97 -23.28
CA PRO A 25 13.28 -5.64 -23.48
C PRO A 25 13.11 -5.09 -24.91
N GLU A 26 12.90 -5.95 -25.89
CA GLU A 26 12.60 -5.58 -27.28
C GLU A 26 11.23 -4.87 -27.43
N ASP A 27 10.26 -5.19 -26.57
CA ASP A 27 8.93 -4.55 -26.55
C ASP A 27 8.94 -3.17 -25.87
N TYR A 28 10.10 -2.73 -25.35
CA TYR A 28 10.22 -1.44 -24.68
C TYR A 28 10.26 -0.29 -25.68
N VAL A 29 9.09 0.26 -25.98
CA VAL A 29 8.96 1.36 -26.95
C VAL A 29 9.38 2.72 -26.38
N SER A 30 9.08 3.00 -25.10
CA SER A 30 9.33 4.32 -24.50
C SER A 30 9.27 4.34 -22.97
N ASN A 31 9.76 5.42 -22.35
CA ASN A 31 9.62 5.67 -20.91
C ASN A 31 8.17 5.86 -20.41
N LYS A 32 7.20 5.99 -21.33
CA LYS A 32 5.77 5.98 -21.01
C LYS A 32 5.18 4.57 -21.02
N SER A 33 5.87 3.63 -21.66
CA SER A 33 5.46 2.23 -21.72
C SER A 33 5.51 1.62 -20.32
N LYS A 34 4.52 0.78 -20.03
CA LYS A 34 4.46 0.04 -18.78
C LYS A 34 5.31 -1.23 -18.93
N LEU A 35 6.10 -1.51 -17.91
CA LEU A 35 6.99 -2.65 -17.80
C LEU A 35 6.32 -3.70 -16.93
N HIS A 36 6.20 -4.92 -17.42
CA HIS A 36 5.62 -6.00 -16.63
C HIS A 36 6.70 -6.62 -15.74
N VAL A 37 6.60 -6.41 -14.42
CA VAL A 37 7.62 -6.86 -13.47
C VAL A 37 6.99 -7.60 -12.31
N MET A 38 7.73 -8.53 -11.73
CA MET A 38 7.36 -9.28 -10.53
C MET A 38 8.29 -8.89 -9.38
N CYS A 39 7.72 -8.52 -8.24
CA CYS A 39 8.49 -8.17 -7.03
C CYS A 39 8.99 -9.44 -6.32
N PRO A 40 9.95 -9.33 -5.38
CA PRO A 40 10.47 -10.50 -4.64
C PRO A 40 9.43 -11.26 -3.82
N GLU A 41 8.34 -10.59 -3.43
CA GLU A 41 7.19 -11.20 -2.75
C GLU A 41 6.28 -11.99 -3.71
N GLY A 42 6.60 -12.05 -5.02
CA GLY A 42 5.84 -12.79 -6.03
C GLY A 42 4.68 -12.02 -6.66
N HIS A 43 4.57 -10.71 -6.47
CA HIS A 43 3.50 -9.92 -7.09
C HIS A 43 3.90 -9.37 -8.46
N ASP A 44 3.16 -9.74 -9.50
CA ASP A 44 3.27 -9.14 -10.83
C ASP A 44 2.45 -7.85 -10.95
N TRP A 45 3.02 -6.84 -11.62
CA TRP A 45 2.34 -5.58 -11.87
C TRP A 45 3.01 -4.79 -13.00
N LEU A 46 2.27 -3.80 -13.51
CA LEU A 46 2.71 -2.90 -14.56
C LEU A 46 3.42 -1.67 -13.96
N LEU A 47 4.75 -1.70 -13.96
CA LEU A 47 5.61 -0.63 -13.51
C LEU A 47 5.80 0.45 -14.58
N LYS A 48 5.71 1.72 -14.20
CA LYS A 48 6.25 2.83 -15.01
C LYS A 48 7.62 3.20 -14.47
N TYR A 49 8.64 3.22 -15.33
CA TYR A 49 10.00 3.49 -14.86
C TYR A 49 10.17 4.91 -14.30
N ASN A 50 9.44 5.90 -14.80
CA ASN A 50 9.40 7.22 -14.16
C ASN A 50 8.96 7.15 -12.69
N GLY A 51 8.03 6.25 -12.36
CA GLY A 51 7.65 5.97 -10.97
C GLY A 51 8.76 5.28 -10.18
N TRP A 52 9.47 4.34 -10.79
CA TRP A 52 10.63 3.70 -10.16
C TRP A 52 11.69 4.71 -9.70
N ASN A 53 11.97 5.71 -10.55
CA ASN A 53 12.93 6.78 -10.24
C ASN A 53 12.44 7.71 -9.12
N LEU A 54 11.13 7.89 -8.98
CA LEU A 54 10.51 8.63 -7.87
C LEU A 54 10.43 7.82 -6.56
N GLY A 55 10.90 6.56 -6.55
CA GLY A 55 10.86 5.69 -5.37
C GLY A 55 9.61 4.82 -5.27
N TYR A 56 8.73 4.80 -6.27
CA TYR A 56 7.61 3.87 -6.29
C TYR A 56 8.10 2.43 -6.47
N ARG A 57 7.52 1.52 -5.67
CA ARG A 57 7.79 0.08 -5.66
C ARG A 57 6.48 -0.68 -5.78
N CYS A 58 6.50 -1.99 -5.54
CA CYS A 58 5.32 -2.84 -5.61
C CYS A 58 4.14 -2.23 -4.82
N PRO A 59 3.04 -1.84 -5.50
CA PRO A 59 1.91 -1.21 -4.85
C PRO A 59 1.15 -2.21 -3.98
N ILE A 60 1.23 -3.50 -4.29
CA ILE A 60 0.59 -4.56 -3.51
C ILE A 60 1.32 -4.72 -2.17
N CYS A 61 2.66 -4.82 -2.18
CA CYS A 61 3.46 -4.84 -0.95
C CYS A 61 3.27 -3.56 -0.12
N SER A 62 3.26 -2.39 -0.76
CA SER A 62 3.06 -1.11 -0.06
C SER A 62 1.70 -1.05 0.63
N ARG A 63 0.63 -1.47 -0.07
CA ARG A 63 -0.72 -1.55 0.52
C ARG A 63 -0.79 -2.58 1.65
N ALA A 64 -0.17 -3.74 1.48
CA ALA A 64 -0.14 -4.77 2.52
C ALA A 64 0.56 -4.27 3.78
N ARG A 65 1.67 -3.54 3.64
CA ARG A 65 2.38 -2.92 4.76
C ARG A 65 1.51 -1.91 5.50
N ILE A 66 0.90 -0.98 4.75
CA ILE A 66 -0.01 0.02 5.29
C ILE A 66 -1.22 -0.60 6.00
N ALA A 67 -1.75 -1.71 5.48
CA ALA A 67 -2.87 -2.43 6.11
C ALA A 67 -2.44 -3.15 7.40
N ASN A 68 -1.20 -3.65 7.46
CA ASN A 68 -0.66 -4.31 8.65
C ASN A 68 -0.36 -3.30 9.76
N GLU A 69 0.23 -2.14 9.40
CA GLU A 69 0.50 -1.04 10.33
C GLU A 69 -0.79 -0.41 10.91
N GLN A 70 -1.90 -0.45 10.16
CA GLN A 70 -3.21 0.04 10.63
C GLN A 70 -4.01 -0.95 11.49
N LYS A 71 -3.41 -2.06 11.96
CA LYS A 71 -4.06 -2.91 12.96
C LYS A 71 -4.06 -2.20 14.31
N ILE A 72 -5.02 -1.30 14.46
CA ILE A 72 -5.29 -0.58 15.70
C ILE A 72 -6.19 -1.46 16.56
N ASP A 73 -5.72 -1.77 17.76
CA ASP A 73 -6.52 -2.48 18.75
C ASP A 73 -7.53 -1.51 19.37
N ILE A 74 -8.64 -1.32 18.65
CA ILE A 74 -9.69 -0.39 19.07
C ILE A 74 -10.29 -0.78 20.42
N ASP A 75 -10.26 -2.07 20.77
CA ASP A 75 -10.83 -2.59 22.00
C ASP A 75 -10.02 -2.11 23.21
N SER A 76 -8.69 -2.22 23.15
CA SER A 76 -7.78 -1.70 24.19
C SER A 76 -7.92 -0.19 24.36
N ILE A 77 -8.04 0.56 23.27
CA ILE A 77 -8.18 2.03 23.33
C ILE A 77 -9.49 2.42 24.00
N LEU A 78 -10.61 1.80 23.59
CA LEU A 78 -11.90 2.06 24.19
C LEU A 78 -11.92 1.66 25.67
N ALA A 79 -11.26 0.56 26.03
CA ALA A 79 -11.17 0.08 27.40
C ALA A 79 -10.45 1.05 28.33
N VAL A 80 -9.37 1.72 27.87
CA VAL A 80 -8.67 2.77 28.64
C VAL A 80 -9.61 3.92 29.01
N GLU A 81 -10.47 4.30 28.07
CA GLU A 81 -11.43 5.39 28.23
C GLU A 81 -12.76 4.93 28.89
N GLY A 82 -12.91 3.63 29.17
CA GLY A 82 -14.13 3.07 29.77
C GLY A 82 -15.32 2.95 28.80
N TYR A 83 -15.07 2.89 27.49
CA TYR A 83 -16.09 2.61 26.48
C TYR A 83 -16.09 1.13 26.08
N LYS A 84 -17.28 0.61 25.73
CA LYS A 84 -17.44 -0.74 25.16
C LYS A 84 -17.88 -0.66 23.71
N ARG A 85 -17.22 -1.40 22.84
CA ARG A 85 -17.58 -1.49 21.42
C ARG A 85 -18.84 -2.32 21.22
N LEU A 86 -19.84 -1.76 20.54
CA LEU A 86 -21.09 -2.45 20.19
C LEU A 86 -21.13 -2.92 18.73
N SER A 87 -20.36 -2.28 17.83
CA SER A 87 -20.29 -2.66 16.41
C SER A 87 -18.86 -2.85 15.93
N GLU A 88 -18.68 -3.62 14.86
CA GLU A 88 -17.39 -3.85 14.23
C GLU A 88 -16.72 -2.54 13.78
N TYR A 89 -15.42 -2.40 14.09
CA TYR A 89 -14.57 -1.34 13.58
C TYR A 89 -13.94 -1.79 12.26
N LYS A 90 -14.19 -1.05 11.19
CA LYS A 90 -13.68 -1.37 9.85
C LYS A 90 -12.44 -0.57 9.49
N ASN A 91 -12.45 0.73 9.79
CA ASN A 91 -11.37 1.68 9.48
C ASN A 91 -11.64 3.02 10.17
N ARG A 92 -10.63 3.91 10.18
CA ARG A 92 -10.70 5.25 10.79
C ARG A 92 -11.75 6.18 10.18
N THR A 93 -12.11 5.96 8.91
CA THR A 93 -13.09 6.77 8.20
C THR A 93 -14.54 6.32 8.40
N THR A 94 -14.74 5.14 9.01
CA THR A 94 -16.07 4.57 9.26
C THR A 94 -16.42 4.73 10.72
N SER A 95 -17.59 5.30 11.00
CA SER A 95 -18.10 5.39 12.37
C SER A 95 -18.56 4.01 12.87
N PHE A 96 -18.44 3.80 14.17
CA PHE A 96 -18.86 2.60 14.88
C PHE A 96 -19.58 2.97 16.18
N ARG A 97 -20.43 2.07 16.66
CA ARG A 97 -21.23 2.27 17.88
C ARG A 97 -20.45 1.87 19.12
N VAL A 98 -20.50 2.73 20.13
CA VAL A 98 -19.89 2.52 21.44
C VAL A 98 -20.88 2.82 22.56
N LEU A 99 -20.66 2.17 23.70
CA LEU A 99 -21.39 2.38 24.95
C LEU A 99 -20.44 2.99 25.98
N CYS A 100 -20.80 4.11 26.59
CA CYS A 100 -20.03 4.70 27.68
C CYS A 100 -20.44 4.17 29.06
N ASN A 101 -19.65 4.47 30.08
CA ASN A 101 -19.95 4.12 31.48
C ASN A 101 -21.29 4.68 32.00
N ASN A 102 -21.82 5.76 31.41
CA ASN A 102 -23.15 6.32 31.73
C ASN A 102 -24.28 5.63 30.95
N ASN A 103 -24.01 4.50 30.31
CA ASN A 103 -24.96 3.74 29.50
C ASN A 103 -25.54 4.53 28.31
N HIS A 104 -24.78 5.50 27.77
CA HIS A 104 -25.14 6.20 26.54
C HIS A 104 -24.55 5.48 25.33
N GLU A 105 -25.39 5.25 24.33
CA GLU A 105 -25.02 4.67 23.03
C GLU A 105 -24.87 5.77 21.99
N PHE A 106 -23.71 5.84 21.33
CA PHE A 106 -23.50 6.79 20.25
C PHE A 106 -22.53 6.25 19.20
N SER A 107 -22.54 6.88 18.02
CA SER A 107 -21.64 6.53 16.93
C SER A 107 -20.46 7.49 16.93
N THR A 108 -19.25 6.95 16.93
CA THR A 108 -18.01 7.73 16.89
C THR A 108 -17.08 7.19 15.82
N THR A 109 -16.16 8.04 15.34
CA THR A 109 -15.04 7.64 14.48
C THR A 109 -13.77 7.64 15.29
N TYR A 110 -12.86 6.72 15.01
CA TYR A 110 -11.54 6.74 15.62
C TYR A 110 -10.66 7.74 14.87
N ASN A 111 -10.30 8.84 15.54
CA ASN A 111 -9.33 9.81 15.06
C ASN A 111 -8.19 9.86 16.06
N GLU A 112 -6.98 9.48 15.62
CA GLU A 112 -5.74 9.65 16.40
C GLU A 112 -5.44 11.15 16.61
#